data_AF-A0A1I6RWF6-F1
#
_entry.id   AF-A0A1I6RWF6-F1
#
_cell.length_a   1.000
_cell.length_b   1.000
_cell.length_c   1.000
_cell.angle_alpha   90.00
_cell.angle_beta   90.00
_cell.angle_gamma   90.00
#
_symmetry.space_group_name_H-M   'P 1'
#
loop_
_entity.id
_entity.type
_entity.pdbx_description
1 polymer ?
#
loop_
_entity_poly.entity_id
_entity_poly.type
_entity_poly.pdbx_seq_one_letter_code
_entity_poly.pdbx_strand_id
1 'polypeptide(L)' 'MPIYNKLVRDRIPEIIEKTGKTCTTRMLDEKEYIEEMCKKTGEELTEYVEAETQEHKVEELADLLELINALA' A
#
# COMPACT_ATOMS: atom_id res chain seq x y z
N MET A 1 2.45 5.66 19.97
CA MET A 1 2.64 4.63 18.94
C MET A 1 2.44 5.29 17.58
N PRO A 2 3.27 4.99 16.57
CA PRO A 2 3.07 5.54 15.23
C PRO A 2 1.76 5.01 14.64
N ILE A 3 1.05 5.88 13.92
CA ILE A 3 -0.17 5.55 13.19
C ILE A 3 0.19 5.56 11.72
N TYR A 4 -0.01 4.43 11.04
CA TYR A 4 0.22 4.29 9.61
C TYR A 4 -1.14 4.17 8.92
N ASN A 5 -1.61 5.27 8.32
CA ASN A 5 -2.87 5.30 7.57
C ASN A 5 -2.60 4.90 6.11
N LYS A 6 -2.16 3.65 5.92
CA LYS A 6 -1.87 3.12 4.59
C LYS A 6 -3.08 2.37 4.04
N LEU A 7 -3.36 2.57 2.76
CA LEU A 7 -4.26 1.68 2.02
C LEU A 7 -3.59 0.31 1.92
N VAL A 8 -4.27 -0.73 2.41
CA VAL A 8 -3.85 -2.13 2.26
C VAL A 8 -4.94 -2.88 1.50
N ARG A 9 -4.52 -3.69 0.51
CA ARG A 9 -5.43 -4.45 -0.37
C ARG A 9 -5.18 -5.96 -0.30
N ASP A 10 -4.21 -6.36 0.50
CA ASP A 10 -3.69 -7.70 0.62
C ASP A 10 -3.88 -8.23 2.05
N ARG A 11 -3.10 -9.26 2.41
CA ARG A 11 -3.20 -9.97 3.69
C ARG A 11 -2.35 -9.38 4.80
N ILE A 12 -1.92 -8.11 4.67
CA ILE A 12 -1.10 -7.44 5.68
C ILE A 12 -1.74 -7.47 7.07
N PRO A 13 -3.06 -7.23 7.25
CA PRO A 13 -3.69 -7.37 8.57
C PRO A 13 -3.47 -8.75 9.19
N GLU A 14 -3.65 -9.83 8.43
CA GLU A 14 -3.44 -11.19 8.94
C GLU A 14 -1.96 -11.51 9.17
N ILE A 15 -1.05 -10.95 8.37
CA ILE A 15 0.40 -11.07 8.60
C ILE A 15 0.78 -10.38 9.91
N ILE A 16 0.28 -9.16 10.16
CA ILE A 16 0.51 -8.41 11.40
C ILE A 16 0.02 -9.21 12.60
N GLU A 17 -1.21 -9.72 12.55
CA GLU A 17 -1.77 -10.56 13.63
C GLU A 17 -0.92 -11.81 13.89
N LYS A 18 -0.46 -12.50 12.83
CA LYS A 18 0.42 -13.68 12.96
C LYS A 18 1.76 -13.37 13.61
N THR A 19 2.24 -12.13 13.53
CA THR A 19 3.46 -11.69 14.21
C THR A 19 3.25 -11.28 15.67
N GLY A 20 2.03 -11.45 16.21
CA GLY A 20 1.68 -11.06 17.59
C GLY A 20 1.49 -9.54 17.77
N LYS A 21 1.36 -8.80 16.67
CA LYS A 21 1.09 -7.35 16.66
C LYS A 21 -0.39 -7.10 16.41
N THR A 22 -0.85 -5.89 16.72
CA THR A 22 -2.23 -5.47 16.52
C THR A 22 -2.30 -4.29 15.56
N CYS A 23 -3.29 -4.30 14.66
CA CYS A 23 -3.65 -3.16 13.82
C CYS A 23 -5.16 -2.92 13.85
N THR A 24 -5.58 -1.70 13.56
CA THR A 24 -6.99 -1.36 13.35
C THR A 24 -7.21 -1.18 11.86
N THR A 25 -8.22 -1.84 11.31
CA THR A 25 -8.63 -1.70 9.91
C THR A 25 -10.06 -1.17 9.82
N ARG A 26 -10.38 -0.54 8.70
CA ARG A 26 -11.77 -0.26 8.31
C ARG A 26 -11.91 -0.45 6.81
N MET A 27 -13.12 -0.77 6.38
CA MET A 27 -13.45 -0.71 4.95
C MET A 27 -13.69 0.74 4.55
N LEU A 28 -13.16 1.13 3.40
CA LEU A 28 -13.37 2.45 2.82
C LEU A 28 -14.64 2.43 1.95
N ASP A 29 -15.34 3.56 1.89
CA ASP A 29 -16.32 3.76 0.82
C ASP A 29 -15.62 4.04 -0.52
N GLU A 30 -16.40 4.10 -1.61
CA GLU A 30 -15.85 4.29 -2.96
C GLU A 30 -15.05 5.60 -3.10
N LYS A 31 -15.52 6.69 -2.50
CA LYS A 31 -14.85 7.99 -2.59
C LYS A 31 -13.54 7.97 -1.82
N GLU A 32 -13.59 7.52 -0.58
CA GLU A 32 -12.41 7.38 0.28
C GLU A 32 -11.39 6.41 -0.33
N TYR A 33 -11.87 5.32 -0.95
CA TYR A 33 -11.02 4.35 -1.63
C TYR A 33 -10.25 5.00 -2.78
N ILE A 34 -10.90 5.79 -3.64
CA ILE A 34 -10.23 6.51 -4.74
C ILE A 34 -9.21 7.52 -4.20
N GLU A 35 -9.55 8.25 -3.13
CA GLU A 35 -8.64 9.21 -2.49
C GLU A 35 -7.39 8.53 -1.92
N GLU A 36 -7.56 7.44 -1.17
CA GLU A 36 -6.44 6.68 -0.60
C GLU A 36 -5.64 5.93 -1.67
N MET A 37 -6.28 5.47 -2.76
CA MET A 37 -5.62 4.91 -3.94
C MET A 37 -4.65 5.91 -4.59
N CYS A 38 -5.08 7.15 -4.77
CA CYS A 38 -4.23 8.21 -5.33
C CYS A 38 -3.03 8.50 -4.44
N LYS A 39 -3.23 8.54 -3.11
CA LYS A 39 -2.14 8.71 -2.15
C LYS A 39 -1.16 7.55 -2.21
N LYS A 40 -1.66 6.31 -2.22
CA LYS A 40 -0.83 5.11 -2.30
C LYS A 40 -0.01 5.07 -3.58
N THR A 41 -0.59 5.49 -4.71
CA THR A 41 0.15 5.63 -5.99
C THR A 41 1.32 6.60 -5.89
N GLY A 42 1.13 7.73 -5.19
CA GLY A 42 2.22 8.68 -4.95
C GLY A 42 3.30 8.14 -4.00
N GLU A 43 2.91 7.34 -3.01
CA GLU A 43 3.81 6.64 -2.10
C GLU A 43 4.71 5.65 -2.86
N GLU A 44 4.15 4.67 -3.56
CA GLU A 44 4.95 3.64 -4.25
C GLU A 44 5.82 4.25 -5.37
N LEU A 45 5.34 5.31 -6.03
CA LEU A 45 6.16 6.03 -7.01
C LEU A 45 7.37 6.69 -6.35
N THR A 46 7.18 7.26 -5.15
CA THR A 46 8.30 7.84 -4.39
C THR A 46 9.25 6.74 -3.95
N GLU A 47 8.74 5.64 -3.41
CA GLU A 47 9.54 4.48 -2.99
C GLU A 47 10.33 3.90 -4.17
N TYR A 48 9.73 3.76 -5.36
CA TYR A 48 10.42 3.36 -6.59
C TYR A 48 11.58 4.28 -6.96
N VAL A 49 11.36 5.60 -6.89
CA VAL A 49 12.38 6.60 -7.23
C VAL A 49 13.53 6.54 -6.24
N GLU A 50 13.24 6.43 -4.94
CA GLU A 50 14.21 6.40 -3.85
C GLU A 50 14.91 5.04 -3.67
N ALA A 51 14.33 3.95 -4.19
CA ALA A 51 14.90 2.61 -4.09
C ALA A 51 16.31 2.54 -4.69
N GLU A 52 17.27 2.05 -3.89
CA GLU A 52 18.68 1.93 -4.28
C GLU A 52 19.00 0.59 -4.99
N THR A 53 18.22 -0.45 -4.74
CA THR A 53 18.43 -1.80 -5.30
C THR A 53 17.47 -2.09 -6.45
N GLN A 54 17.90 -2.96 -7.36
CA GLN A 54 17.07 -3.38 -8.49
C GLN A 54 15.85 -4.19 -8.00
N GLU A 55 16.04 -5.02 -6.99
CA GLU A 55 14.98 -5.86 -6.41
C GLU A 55 13.87 -4.99 -5.83
N HIS A 56 14.22 -3.96 -5.03
CA HIS A 56 13.26 -3.04 -4.44
C HIS A 56 12.55 -2.23 -5.53
N LYS A 57 13.26 -1.75 -6.55
CA LYS A 57 12.61 -1.08 -7.69
C LYS A 57 11.58 -1.96 -8.41
N VAL A 58 11.84 -3.26 -8.53
CA VAL A 58 10.90 -4.19 -9.18
C VAL A 58 9.67 -4.42 -8.32
N GLU A 59 9.83 -4.49 -6.99
CA GLU A 59 8.73 -4.58 -6.02
C GLU A 59 7.80 -3.36 -6.15
N GLU A 60 8.35 -2.15 -6.07
CA GLU A 60 7.55 -0.93 -6.18
C GLU A 60 6.86 -0.76 -7.55
N LEU A 61 7.49 -1.23 -8.63
CA LEU A 61 6.85 -1.26 -9.95
C LEU A 61 5.68 -2.26 -10.02
N ALA A 62 5.78 -3.39 -9.33
CA ALA A 62 4.69 -4.35 -9.26
C ALA A 62 3.49 -3.78 -8.50
N ASP A 63 3.75 -3.06 -7.40
CA ASP A 63 2.71 -2.39 -6.61
C ASP A 63 2.03 -1.27 -7.41
N LEU A 64 2.81 -0.44 -8.12
CA LEU A 64 2.28 0.54 -9.07
C LEU A 64 1.42 -0.09 -10.16
N LEU A 65 1.84 -1.22 -10.73
CA LEU A 65 1.06 -1.94 -11.74
C LEU A 65 -0.28 -2.43 -11.18
N GLU A 66 -0.28 -2.96 -9.96
CA GLU A 66 -1.50 -3.38 -9.27
C GLU A 66 -2.44 -2.19 -9.01
N LEU A 67 -1.89 -1.02 -8.65
CA LEU A 67 -2.67 0.21 -8.46
C LEU A 67 -3.29 0.70 -9.77
N ILE A 68 -2.54 0.70 -10.87
CA ILE A 68 -3.04 1.08 -12.20
C ILE A 68 -4.15 0.13 -12.64
N ASN A 69 -3.96 -1.18 -12.49
CA ASN A 69 -4.96 -2.18 -12.87
C ASN A 69 -6.24 -2.08 -12.03
N ALA A 70 -6.15 -1.60 -10.78
CA ALA A 70 -7.33 -1.38 -9.95
C ALA A 70 -8.14 -0.12 -10.33
N LEU A 71 -7.58 0.79 -11.13
CA LEU A 71 -8.21 2.05 -11.55
C LEU A 71 -8.72 2.06 -13.00
N ALA A 72 -8.27 1.14 -13.84
CA ALA A 72 -8.62 1.05 -15.26
C ALA A 72 -9.86 0.18 -15.52
#